data_AF-A0A1M5VK97-F1
#
_entry.id   AF-A0A1M5VK97-F1
#
_cell.length_a   1.000
_cell.length_b   1.000
_cell.length_c   1.000
_cell.angle_alpha   90.00
_cell.angle_beta   90.00
_cell.angle_gamma   90.00
#
_symmetry.space_group_name_H-M   'P 1'
#
loop_
_entity.id
_entity.type
_entity.pdbx_description
1 polymer ?
#
loop_
_entity_poly.entity_id
_entity_poly.type
_entity_poly.pdbx_seq_one_letter_code
_entity_poly.pdbx_strand_id
1 'polypeptide(L)'
;MFYIEKQEVFQKPLEEIIEKLLPSQIDIDFHIECLKAQAVIARTNMVREYLKIDKSNSVYSSYRFYSEWELKEMWSEKYIENIEKIKKAVEETKGLVITMEGKPIMARYHDTCGGSTENSENVIKNEVNYLRKVLCLYCQNSPNLIEEKDFSIEDIENALKVKFHLDNPYSKGEIKGFFEDIVRDEENRVLSINVGGKVFSGKEIMEGLHLNSTRFYMTPLYLRFTSKGKGDGLGLCQYGGNELANRGYSFLDILKYYYTGVKIEKYSLPGIANPLYGKTIMIDPGHGGKDFGHMGELGSKEKDIVLEVAKILKEELETLGGEVYLTREMDEEVLLSKRSEMANRIRPDFFISLHMNYFPKSNMKGCEIYCFGEDAEGRKMGEILLKNLEEIGVVNRGVKEGNFYLLKSIGVNTMLIELGFLSNLEEEKCFLEENFIKKLSYGITLGILEYFEY
;
A
#
# COMPACT_ATOMS: atom_id res chain seq x y z
N MET A 1 -19.93 27.25 17.38
CA MET A 1 -20.71 26.27 16.60
C MET A 1 -19.86 25.02 16.56
N PHE A 2 -20.20 24.04 17.41
CA PHE A 2 -19.37 22.86 17.67
C PHE A 2 -19.71 21.76 16.65
N TYR A 3 -18.72 21.26 15.91
CA TYR A 3 -18.78 19.95 15.27
C TYR A 3 -17.65 19.11 15.86
N ILE A 4 -18.01 18.27 16.82
CA ILE A 4 -17.18 17.18 17.32
C ILE A 4 -17.71 15.94 16.59
N GLU A 5 -17.08 15.55 15.48
CA GLU A 5 -17.31 14.24 14.91
C GLU A 5 -16.68 13.20 15.85
N LYS A 6 -17.54 12.36 16.42
CA LYS A 6 -17.19 11.30 17.35
C LYS A 6 -16.12 10.40 16.74
N GLN A 7 -14.97 10.30 17.40
CA GLN A 7 -14.00 9.23 17.17
C GLN A 7 -14.52 7.94 17.81
N GLU A 8 -15.43 7.25 17.14
CA GLU A 8 -15.81 5.88 17.52
C GLU A 8 -14.82 4.90 16.90
N VAL A 9 -14.10 4.15 17.74
CA VAL A 9 -13.24 3.04 17.31
C VAL A 9 -14.13 1.83 17.05
N PHE A 10 -14.26 1.43 15.79
CA PHE A 10 -15.00 0.24 15.41
C PHE A 10 -14.04 -0.94 15.21
N GLN A 11 -14.18 -1.98 16.05
CA GLN A 11 -13.58 -3.29 15.78
C GLN A 11 -14.65 -4.18 15.16
N LYS A 12 -14.56 -4.42 13.85
CA LYS A 12 -15.47 -5.29 13.09
C LYS A 12 -14.67 -6.13 12.10
N PRO A 13 -15.20 -7.30 11.69
CA PRO A 13 -14.65 -8.04 10.55
C PRO A 13 -14.52 -7.13 9.33
N LEU A 14 -13.42 -7.27 8.59
CA LEU A 14 -13.11 -6.42 7.43
C LEU A 14 -14.31 -6.27 6.48
N GLU A 15 -14.98 -7.38 6.17
CA GLU A 15 -16.12 -7.39 5.24
C GLU A 15 -17.29 -6.54 5.74
N GLU A 16 -17.58 -6.52 7.04
CA GLU A 16 -18.62 -5.63 7.60
C GLU A 16 -18.24 -4.15 7.49
N ILE A 17 -16.94 -3.84 7.54
CA ILE A 17 -16.47 -2.46 7.33
C ILE A 17 -16.64 -2.09 5.85
N ILE A 18 -16.33 -3.00 4.93
CA ILE A 18 -16.53 -2.79 3.49
C ILE A 18 -18.01 -2.55 3.19
N GLU A 19 -18.93 -3.34 3.76
CA GLU A 19 -20.39 -3.12 3.62
C GLU A 19 -20.82 -1.72 4.05
N LYS A 20 -20.27 -1.21 5.16
CA LYS A 20 -20.58 0.14 5.65
C LYS A 20 -19.92 1.26 4.87
N LEU A 21 -18.80 0.96 4.19
CA LEU A 21 -18.00 1.94 3.47
C LEU A 21 -18.54 2.18 2.05
N LEU A 22 -19.05 1.14 1.38
CA LEU A 22 -19.56 1.22 0.01
C LEU A 22 -20.54 2.38 -0.24
N PRO A 23 -21.56 2.60 0.62
CA PRO A 23 -22.55 3.65 0.41
C PRO A 23 -21.99 5.06 0.30
N SER A 24 -20.81 5.33 0.90
CA SER A 24 -20.16 6.64 0.83
C SER A 24 -19.16 6.79 -0.32
N GLN A 25 -18.88 5.71 -1.05
CA GLN A 25 -17.88 5.69 -2.10
C GLN A 25 -18.45 5.59 -3.51
N ILE A 26 -19.61 4.96 -3.68
CA ILE A 26 -20.19 4.70 -5.00
C ILE A 26 -21.72 4.84 -4.97
N ASP A 27 -22.28 5.28 -6.09
CA ASP A 27 -23.72 5.34 -6.29
C ASP A 27 -24.33 3.93 -6.29
N ILE A 28 -25.33 3.72 -5.42
CA ILE A 28 -25.98 2.43 -5.22
C ILE A 28 -26.76 1.95 -6.45
N ASP A 29 -27.19 2.87 -7.32
CA ASP A 29 -27.92 2.54 -8.54
C ASP A 29 -27.01 1.94 -9.62
N PHE A 30 -25.69 1.97 -9.43
CA PHE A 30 -24.74 1.37 -10.36
C PHE A 30 -24.89 -0.15 -10.44
N HIS A 31 -24.47 -0.72 -11.57
CA HIS A 31 -24.51 -2.15 -11.83
C HIS A 31 -23.73 -2.93 -10.76
N ILE A 32 -24.20 -4.13 -10.41
CA ILE A 32 -23.60 -4.94 -9.34
C ILE A 32 -22.11 -5.22 -9.57
N GLU A 33 -21.68 -5.45 -10.81
CA GLU A 33 -20.27 -5.63 -11.17
C GLU A 33 -19.41 -4.37 -10.89
N CYS A 34 -19.99 -3.17 -11.00
CA CYS A 34 -19.29 -1.94 -10.63
C CYS A 34 -19.20 -1.79 -9.10
N LEU A 35 -20.26 -2.17 -8.37
CA LEU A 35 -20.23 -2.22 -6.90
C LEU A 35 -19.19 -3.24 -6.39
N LYS A 36 -19.08 -4.41 -7.03
CA LYS A 36 -18.04 -5.41 -6.78
C LYS A 36 -16.63 -4.84 -7.02
N ALA A 37 -16.42 -4.14 -8.12
CA ALA A 37 -15.14 -3.49 -8.41
C ALA A 37 -14.79 -2.48 -7.30
N GLN A 38 -15.75 -1.65 -6.87
CA GLN A 38 -15.56 -0.72 -5.76
C GLN A 38 -15.29 -1.45 -4.43
N ALA A 39 -15.94 -2.59 -4.16
CA ALA A 39 -15.68 -3.38 -2.95
C ALA A 39 -14.26 -3.92 -2.90
N VAL A 40 -13.73 -4.42 -4.01
CA VAL A 40 -12.34 -4.85 -4.12
C VAL A 40 -11.38 -3.67 -3.93
N ILE A 41 -11.69 -2.50 -4.49
CA ILE A 41 -10.90 -1.26 -4.30
C ILE A 41 -10.89 -0.83 -2.81
N ALA A 42 -12.06 -0.78 -2.18
CA ALA A 42 -12.20 -0.43 -0.77
C ALA A 42 -11.40 -1.38 0.12
N ARG A 43 -11.52 -2.69 -0.12
CA ARG A 43 -10.78 -3.72 0.62
C ARG A 43 -9.27 -3.58 0.43
N THR A 44 -8.82 -3.36 -0.81
CA THR A 44 -7.40 -3.16 -1.12
C THR A 44 -6.82 -1.97 -0.36
N ASN A 45 -7.53 -0.84 -0.34
CA ASN A 45 -7.07 0.36 0.35
C ASN A 45 -7.05 0.17 1.88
N MET A 46 -8.07 -0.46 2.45
CA MET A 46 -8.09 -0.79 3.89
C MET A 46 -6.97 -1.74 4.30
N VAL A 47 -6.74 -2.82 3.53
CA VAL A 47 -5.64 -3.75 3.76
C VAL A 47 -4.30 -3.01 3.67
N ARG A 48 -4.12 -2.17 2.66
CA ARG A 48 -2.89 -1.38 2.50
C ARG A 48 -2.67 -0.38 3.64
N GLU A 49 -3.73 0.24 4.15
CA GLU A 49 -3.64 1.11 5.32
C GLU A 49 -3.29 0.32 6.57
N TYR A 50 -3.92 -0.83 6.79
CA TYR A 50 -3.61 -1.73 7.91
C TYR A 50 -2.13 -2.16 7.91
N LEU A 51 -1.60 -2.57 6.75
CA LEU A 51 -0.19 -2.98 6.62
C LEU A 51 0.83 -1.84 6.79
N LYS A 52 0.39 -0.58 6.73
CA LYS A 52 1.24 0.59 7.02
C LYS A 52 1.26 0.94 8.52
N ILE A 53 0.39 0.33 9.32
CA ILE A 53 0.37 0.55 10.77
C ILE A 53 1.59 -0.17 11.34
N ASP A 54 2.70 0.55 11.51
CA ASP A 54 3.87 0.12 12.28
C ASP A 54 4.30 1.27 13.23
N LYS A 55 4.43 0.94 14.53
CA LYS A 55 5.19 1.59 15.62
C LYS A 55 4.84 2.95 16.26
N SER A 56 3.98 3.82 15.75
CA SER A 56 3.47 4.94 16.57
C SER A 56 2.25 5.62 15.96
N ASN A 57 1.21 5.78 16.77
CA ASN A 57 -0.02 6.52 16.49
C ASN A 57 -1.08 5.80 15.65
N SER A 58 -2.29 5.84 16.20
CA SER A 58 -3.56 5.56 15.55
C SER A 58 -3.65 6.28 14.19
N VAL A 59 -3.79 5.50 13.12
CA VAL A 59 -4.16 6.05 11.81
C VAL A 59 -5.64 6.39 11.87
N TYR A 60 -5.96 7.68 11.94
CA TYR A 60 -7.30 8.18 11.70
C TYR A 60 -7.58 8.09 10.20
N SER A 61 -8.29 7.04 9.78
CA SER A 61 -8.86 7.02 8.43
C SER A 61 -10.04 7.98 8.37
N SER A 62 -10.02 8.95 7.46
CA SER A 62 -11.11 9.94 7.28
C SER A 62 -12.31 9.37 6.51
N TYR A 63 -12.60 8.08 6.65
CA TYR A 63 -13.71 7.45 5.94
C TYR A 63 -15.03 7.96 6.51
N ARG A 64 -15.93 8.36 5.61
CA ARG A 64 -17.30 8.66 5.96
C ARG A 64 -18.10 7.37 6.03
N PHE A 65 -18.80 7.16 7.14
CA PHE A 65 -19.78 6.09 7.29
C PHE A 65 -21.15 6.73 7.49
N TYR A 66 -22.14 6.28 6.72
CA TYR A 66 -23.52 6.66 6.97
C TYR A 66 -24.07 5.85 8.15
N SER A 67 -24.80 6.51 9.02
CA SER A 67 -25.64 5.86 10.02
C SER A 67 -26.80 5.12 9.34
N GLU A 68 -27.36 4.12 10.03
CA GLU A 68 -28.54 3.41 9.53
C GLU A 68 -29.72 4.36 9.27
N TRP A 69 -29.86 5.40 10.09
CA TRP A 69 -30.89 6.42 9.92
C TRP A 69 -30.69 7.23 8.64
N GLU A 70 -29.46 7.70 8.36
CA GLU A 70 -29.16 8.42 7.10
C GLU A 70 -29.46 7.55 5.88
N LEU A 71 -29.08 6.26 5.92
CA LEU A 71 -29.35 5.34 4.80
C LEU A 71 -30.86 5.11 4.58
N LYS A 72 -31.64 5.00 5.66
CA LYS A 72 -33.10 4.87 5.57
C LYS A 72 -33.75 6.14 5.02
N GLU A 73 -33.24 7.31 5.38
CA GLU A 73 -33.72 8.58 4.82
C GLU A 73 -33.37 8.68 3.33
N MET A 74 -32.12 8.41 2.96
CA MET A 74 -31.62 8.48 1.59
C MET A 74 -32.31 7.50 0.64
N TRP A 75 -32.52 6.26 1.07
CA TRP A 75 -33.05 5.20 0.20
C TRP A 75 -34.54 4.91 0.39
N SER A 76 -35.14 5.40 1.48
CA SER A 76 -36.56 5.25 1.78
C SER A 76 -37.02 3.79 1.60
N GLU A 77 -37.98 3.51 0.72
CA GLU A 77 -38.54 2.18 0.48
C GLU A 77 -37.52 1.18 -0.11
N LYS A 78 -36.46 1.66 -0.79
CA LYS A 78 -35.40 0.82 -1.37
C LYS A 78 -34.31 0.41 -0.37
N TYR A 79 -34.41 0.83 0.89
CA TYR A 79 -33.36 0.60 1.89
C TYR A 79 -32.95 -0.88 1.99
N ILE A 80 -33.93 -1.79 2.09
CA ILE A 80 -33.66 -3.24 2.25
C ILE A 80 -32.98 -3.80 1.00
N GLU A 81 -33.51 -3.50 -0.20
CA GLU A 81 -32.97 -3.95 -1.48
C GLU A 81 -31.52 -3.46 -1.68
N ASN A 82 -31.26 -2.19 -1.38
CA ASN A 82 -29.95 -1.58 -1.51
C ASN A 82 -28.92 -2.22 -0.57
N ILE A 83 -29.31 -2.49 0.69
CA ILE A 83 -28.44 -3.21 1.63
C ILE A 83 -28.14 -4.63 1.15
N GLU A 84 -29.13 -5.36 0.63
CA GLU A 84 -28.93 -6.70 0.08
C GLU A 84 -27.98 -6.69 -1.13
N LYS A 85 -28.13 -5.70 -2.02
CA LYS A 85 -27.26 -5.49 -3.18
C LYS A 85 -25.80 -5.25 -2.76
N ILE A 86 -25.58 -4.45 -1.71
CA ILE A 86 -24.24 -4.20 -1.14
C ILE A 86 -23.67 -5.49 -0.55
N LYS A 87 -24.42 -6.18 0.32
CA LYS A 87 -23.98 -7.45 0.92
C LYS A 87 -23.59 -8.47 -0.12
N LYS A 88 -24.39 -8.59 -1.19
CA LYS A 88 -24.08 -9.46 -2.32
C LYS A 88 -22.77 -9.08 -3.00
N ALA A 89 -22.54 -7.79 -3.28
CA ALA A 89 -21.29 -7.34 -3.90
C ALA A 89 -20.06 -7.65 -3.03
N VAL A 90 -20.18 -7.46 -1.72
CA VAL A 90 -19.10 -7.70 -0.76
C VAL A 90 -18.82 -9.20 -0.62
N GLU A 91 -19.84 -10.04 -0.42
CA GLU A 91 -19.66 -11.48 -0.25
C GLU A 91 -19.13 -12.15 -1.52
N GLU A 92 -19.62 -11.78 -2.71
CA GLU A 92 -19.13 -12.33 -3.99
C GLU A 92 -17.70 -11.89 -4.34
N THR A 93 -17.15 -10.89 -3.63
CA THR A 93 -15.75 -10.43 -3.77
C THR A 93 -14.90 -10.65 -2.52
N LYS A 94 -15.39 -11.44 -1.57
CA LYS A 94 -14.79 -11.62 -0.25
C LYS A 94 -13.33 -12.02 -0.33
N GLY A 95 -12.51 -11.30 0.43
CA GLY A 95 -11.05 -11.50 0.49
C GLY A 95 -10.28 -11.15 -0.78
N LEU A 96 -10.93 -10.72 -1.88
CA LEU A 96 -10.22 -10.29 -3.08
C LEU A 96 -9.68 -8.87 -2.91
N VAL A 97 -8.40 -8.69 -3.24
CA VAL A 97 -7.73 -7.38 -3.34
C VAL A 97 -6.97 -7.26 -4.66
N ILE A 98 -6.52 -6.05 -4.97
CA ILE A 98 -5.70 -5.75 -6.14
C ILE A 98 -4.24 -5.67 -5.70
N THR A 99 -3.38 -6.48 -6.30
CA THR A 99 -1.95 -6.56 -5.97
C THR A 99 -1.05 -6.29 -7.17
N MET A 100 0.15 -5.83 -6.88
CA MET A 100 1.28 -5.77 -7.80
C MET A 100 2.48 -6.34 -7.06
N GLU A 101 3.16 -7.34 -7.64
CA GLU A 101 4.29 -8.03 -6.99
C GLU A 101 3.94 -8.56 -5.58
N GLY A 102 2.72 -9.10 -5.41
CA GLY A 102 2.22 -9.64 -4.14
C GLY A 102 1.82 -8.58 -3.10
N LYS A 103 1.99 -7.29 -3.38
CA LYS A 103 1.68 -6.19 -2.46
C LYS A 103 0.38 -5.48 -2.85
N PRO A 104 -0.53 -5.20 -1.90
CA PRO A 104 -1.75 -4.41 -2.17
C PRO A 104 -1.43 -3.02 -2.74
N ILE A 105 -2.11 -2.66 -3.83
CA ILE A 105 -1.85 -1.40 -4.53
C ILE A 105 -2.53 -0.19 -3.88
N MET A 106 -2.16 1.03 -4.33
CA MET A 106 -2.99 2.21 -4.15
C MET A 106 -4.15 2.19 -5.14
N ALA A 107 -5.29 1.64 -4.75
CA ALA A 107 -6.45 1.55 -5.63
C ALA A 107 -7.19 2.90 -5.67
N ARG A 108 -6.68 3.86 -6.44
CA ARG A 108 -7.34 5.16 -6.68
C ARG A 108 -8.58 4.98 -7.55
N TYR A 109 -9.59 5.79 -7.31
CA TYR A 109 -10.80 5.85 -8.10
C TYR A 109 -11.36 7.28 -8.05
N HIS A 110 -12.21 7.61 -9.01
CA HIS A 110 -12.88 8.90 -9.12
C HIS A 110 -14.21 8.74 -9.85
N ASP A 111 -15.08 9.74 -9.74
CA ASP A 111 -16.44 9.73 -10.28
C ASP A 111 -16.43 9.59 -11.81
N THR A 112 -15.85 10.57 -12.51
CA THR A 112 -15.92 10.69 -13.98
C THR A 112 -14.61 11.21 -14.54
N CYS A 113 -13.98 10.52 -15.51
CA CYS A 113 -12.66 10.92 -16.03
C CYS A 113 -12.70 11.98 -17.13
N GLY A 114 -13.85 12.23 -17.77
CA GLY A 114 -13.95 13.22 -18.84
C GLY A 114 -13.36 12.78 -20.20
N GLY A 115 -12.97 11.52 -20.36
CA GLY A 115 -12.52 10.92 -21.63
C GLY A 115 -11.25 10.06 -21.53
N SER A 116 -10.46 10.25 -20.47
CA SER A 116 -9.33 9.37 -20.15
C SER A 116 -8.94 9.50 -18.69
N THR A 117 -8.45 8.42 -18.09
CA THR A 117 -7.72 8.51 -16.82
C THR A 117 -6.37 9.19 -17.03
N GLU A 118 -5.66 9.49 -15.94
CA GLU A 118 -4.40 10.21 -15.97
C GLU A 118 -3.23 9.36 -15.44
N ASN A 119 -2.02 9.70 -15.87
CA ASN A 119 -0.81 9.12 -15.30
C ASN A 119 -0.55 9.70 -13.90
N SER A 120 -0.10 8.86 -12.98
CA SER A 120 0.09 9.26 -11.59
C SER A 120 1.05 10.44 -11.39
N GLU A 121 2.13 10.53 -12.18
CA GLU A 121 3.11 11.60 -12.07
C GLU A 121 2.53 13.00 -12.34
N ASN A 122 1.46 13.10 -13.13
CA ASN A 122 0.79 14.36 -13.43
C ASN A 122 -0.10 14.85 -12.28
N VAL A 123 -0.45 13.98 -11.33
CA VAL A 123 -1.40 14.27 -10.25
C VAL A 123 -0.72 14.25 -8.88
N ILE A 124 0.07 13.20 -8.60
CA ILE A 124 0.73 12.97 -7.31
C ILE A 124 2.26 13.08 -7.37
N LYS A 125 2.82 13.57 -8.50
CA LYS A 125 4.26 13.82 -8.72
C LYS A 125 5.18 12.60 -8.57
N ASN A 126 4.61 11.39 -8.55
CA ASN A 126 5.33 10.12 -8.47
C ASN A 126 4.80 9.16 -9.51
N GLU A 127 5.71 8.42 -10.15
CA GLU A 127 5.37 7.39 -11.14
C GLU A 127 4.94 6.09 -10.43
N VAL A 128 3.73 5.60 -10.72
CA VAL A 128 3.13 4.38 -10.15
C VAL A 128 2.67 3.44 -11.26
N ASN A 129 3.37 2.32 -11.45
CA ASN A 129 3.24 1.43 -12.63
C ASN A 129 1.81 1.02 -13.00
N TYR A 130 0.93 0.84 -12.02
CA TYR A 130 -0.47 0.42 -12.23
C TYR A 130 -1.47 1.59 -12.38
N LEU A 131 -1.07 2.85 -12.16
CA LEU A 131 -1.92 4.04 -12.34
C LEU A 131 -1.49 4.77 -13.61
N ARG A 132 -1.90 4.19 -14.75
CA ARG A 132 -1.58 4.69 -16.09
C ARG A 132 -2.82 5.26 -16.76
N LYS A 133 -2.58 6.18 -17.69
CA LYS A 133 -3.60 6.75 -18.58
C LYS A 133 -4.24 5.67 -19.44
N VAL A 134 -5.56 5.58 -19.38
CA VAL A 134 -6.44 4.70 -20.16
C VAL A 134 -7.50 5.57 -20.80
N LEU A 135 -7.72 5.39 -22.10
CA LEU A 135 -8.79 6.08 -22.84
C LEU A 135 -10.14 5.51 -22.43
N CYS A 136 -11.04 6.33 -21.89
CA CYS A 136 -12.35 5.89 -21.42
C CYS A 136 -13.47 6.58 -22.21
N LEU A 137 -14.05 5.82 -23.14
CA LEU A 137 -15.19 6.25 -23.96
C LEU A 137 -16.55 5.95 -23.29
N TYR A 138 -16.53 5.43 -22.07
CA TYR A 138 -17.70 4.85 -21.40
C TYR A 138 -18.36 5.79 -20.39
N CYS A 139 -17.72 6.91 -20.02
CA CYS A 139 -18.26 7.83 -19.02
C CYS A 139 -19.14 8.95 -19.60
N GLN A 140 -19.59 8.82 -20.86
CA GLN A 140 -20.31 9.89 -21.59
C GLN A 140 -21.71 10.18 -21.02
N ASN A 141 -22.32 9.21 -20.35
CA ASN A 141 -23.63 9.37 -19.73
C ASN A 141 -23.56 9.96 -18.31
N SER A 142 -22.38 10.32 -17.83
CA SER A 142 -22.23 10.91 -16.50
C SER A 142 -22.89 12.29 -16.45
N PRO A 143 -23.70 12.60 -15.42
CA PRO A 143 -24.21 13.93 -15.17
C PRO A 143 -23.07 14.90 -14.78
N ASN A 144 -21.92 14.38 -14.35
CA ASN A 144 -20.73 15.16 -13.98
C ASN A 144 -19.72 15.22 -15.15
N LEU A 145 -20.13 14.93 -16.39
CA LEU A 145 -19.21 14.94 -17.53
C LEU A 145 -18.70 16.35 -17.86
N ILE A 146 -19.57 17.36 -17.81
CA ILE A 146 -19.24 18.75 -18.08
C ILE A 146 -19.80 19.59 -16.93
N GLU A 147 -18.96 20.43 -16.34
CA GLU A 147 -19.41 21.44 -15.38
C GLU A 147 -18.94 22.82 -15.85
N GLU A 148 -19.85 23.79 -15.82
CA GLU A 148 -19.55 25.19 -16.12
C GLU A 148 -19.73 26.03 -14.85
N LYS A 149 -18.72 26.83 -14.53
CA LYS A 149 -18.76 27.77 -13.40
C LYS A 149 -18.25 29.14 -13.83
N ASP A 150 -18.99 30.16 -13.47
CA ASP A 150 -18.61 31.56 -13.67
C ASP A 150 -17.97 32.07 -12.38
N PHE A 151 -16.74 32.58 -12.49
CA PHE A 151 -16.02 33.19 -11.38
C PHE A 151 -15.79 34.66 -11.68
N SER A 152 -16.02 35.51 -10.68
CA SER A 152 -15.59 36.91 -10.77
C SER A 152 -14.05 36.98 -10.74
N ILE A 153 -13.49 38.10 -11.17
CA ILE A 153 -12.04 38.33 -11.04
C ILE A 153 -11.60 38.25 -9.57
N GLU A 154 -12.41 38.79 -8.66
CA GLU A 154 -12.13 38.73 -7.22
C GLU A 154 -12.10 37.28 -6.69
N ASP A 155 -13.03 36.41 -7.16
CA ASP A 155 -13.01 34.99 -6.78
C ASP A 155 -11.69 34.32 -7.19
N ILE A 156 -11.19 34.63 -8.38
CA ILE A 156 -9.94 34.05 -8.91
C ILE A 156 -8.73 34.59 -8.15
N GLU A 157 -8.67 35.89 -7.88
CA GLU A 157 -7.61 36.51 -7.07
C GLU A 157 -7.52 35.86 -5.70
N ASN A 158 -8.66 35.72 -5.03
CA ASN A 158 -8.75 35.14 -3.70
C ASN A 158 -8.36 33.66 -3.71
N ALA A 159 -8.85 32.89 -4.69
CA ALA A 159 -8.57 31.45 -4.81
C ALA A 159 -7.10 31.15 -5.10
N LEU A 160 -6.47 31.92 -6.01
CA LEU A 160 -5.10 31.70 -6.46
C LEU A 160 -4.06 32.51 -5.68
N LYS A 161 -4.51 33.38 -4.75
CA LYS A 161 -3.67 34.29 -3.97
C LYS A 161 -2.80 35.18 -4.86
N VAL A 162 -3.40 35.67 -5.93
CA VAL A 162 -2.78 36.61 -6.88
C VAL A 162 -3.53 37.93 -6.86
N LYS A 163 -2.91 38.98 -7.39
CA LYS A 163 -3.60 40.21 -7.74
C LYS A 163 -3.42 40.46 -9.22
N PHE A 164 -4.52 40.56 -9.95
CA PHE A 164 -4.45 41.04 -11.32
C PHE A 164 -4.17 42.53 -11.22
N HIS A 165 -3.05 42.96 -11.78
CA HIS A 165 -2.72 44.37 -11.91
C HIS A 165 -3.67 45.01 -12.93
N LEU A 166 -4.90 45.30 -12.48
CA LEU A 166 -5.87 46.13 -13.18
C LEU A 166 -5.53 47.62 -13.02
N ASP A 167 -4.29 47.95 -12.63
CA ASP A 167 -3.79 49.21 -12.08
C ASP A 167 -3.80 50.39 -13.07
N ASN A 168 -4.58 50.31 -14.13
CA ASN A 168 -5.12 51.49 -14.76
C ASN A 168 -6.56 51.20 -15.21
N PRO A 169 -7.59 51.95 -14.76
CA PRO A 169 -8.91 51.92 -15.38
C PRO A 169 -8.85 52.31 -16.87
N TYR A 170 -7.70 52.81 -17.33
CA TYR A 170 -7.33 53.09 -18.71
C TYR A 170 -6.34 52.08 -19.32
N SER A 171 -6.13 50.92 -18.70
CA SER A 171 -5.42 49.80 -19.34
C SER A 171 -6.08 49.52 -20.69
N LYS A 172 -5.30 49.14 -21.71
CA LYS A 172 -5.72 49.22 -23.13
C LYS A 172 -7.08 48.56 -23.44
N GLY A 173 -7.55 47.67 -22.55
CA GLY A 173 -8.83 46.97 -22.66
C GLY A 173 -8.74 45.81 -23.63
N GLU A 174 -7.52 45.30 -23.86
CA GLU A 174 -7.30 44.24 -24.82
C GLU A 174 -7.56 42.88 -24.16
N ILE A 175 -8.48 42.13 -24.75
CA ILE A 175 -8.75 40.73 -24.46
C ILE A 175 -8.38 39.96 -25.72
N LYS A 176 -7.20 39.35 -25.72
CA LYS A 176 -6.65 38.62 -26.86
C LYS A 176 -7.67 37.63 -27.44
N GLY A 177 -7.87 37.67 -28.75
CA GLY A 177 -8.84 36.86 -29.50
C GLY A 177 -10.29 37.35 -29.44
N PHE A 178 -10.63 38.34 -28.60
CA PHE A 178 -11.96 38.93 -28.51
C PHE A 178 -11.97 40.40 -28.92
N PHE A 179 -11.19 41.22 -28.21
CA PHE A 179 -11.05 42.66 -28.39
C PHE A 179 -9.56 43.00 -28.34
N GLU A 180 -8.89 43.11 -29.49
CA GLU A 180 -7.44 43.25 -29.56
C GLU A 180 -7.03 44.32 -30.57
N ASP A 181 -5.72 44.57 -30.70
CA ASP A 181 -5.14 45.54 -31.63
C ASP A 181 -5.78 46.93 -31.53
N ILE A 182 -5.99 47.43 -30.30
CA ILE A 182 -6.71 48.68 -30.06
C ILE A 182 -5.76 49.86 -30.34
N VAL A 183 -6.02 50.59 -31.43
CA VAL A 183 -5.30 51.81 -31.78
C VAL A 183 -6.03 53.00 -31.20
N ARG A 184 -5.31 53.85 -30.45
CA ARG A 184 -5.86 55.06 -29.84
C ARG A 184 -5.11 56.30 -30.31
N ASP A 185 -5.81 57.44 -30.32
CA ASP A 185 -5.17 58.75 -30.50
C ASP A 185 -4.47 59.23 -29.23
N GLU A 186 -3.84 60.41 -29.29
CA GLU A 186 -3.12 61.03 -28.18
C GLU A 186 -4.03 61.40 -26.99
N GLU A 187 -5.35 61.55 -27.22
CA GLU A 187 -6.35 61.75 -26.16
C GLU A 187 -7.14 60.48 -25.80
N ASN A 188 -6.59 59.29 -26.09
CA ASN A 188 -7.11 57.96 -25.74
C ASN A 188 -8.45 57.56 -26.38
N ARG A 189 -8.91 58.22 -27.45
CA ARG A 189 -10.06 57.76 -28.22
C ARG A 189 -9.66 56.55 -29.04
N VAL A 190 -10.53 55.54 -29.08
CA VAL A 190 -10.35 54.38 -29.94
C VAL A 190 -10.53 54.83 -31.40
N LEU A 191 -9.47 54.70 -32.20
CA LEU A 191 -9.49 54.92 -33.64
C LEU A 191 -9.96 53.63 -34.34
N SER A 192 -9.34 52.51 -34.00
CA SER A 192 -9.70 51.19 -34.50
C SER A 192 -9.51 50.11 -33.45
N ILE A 193 -10.28 49.04 -33.56
CA ILE A 193 -10.24 47.88 -32.68
C ILE A 193 -10.58 46.62 -33.50
N ASN A 194 -9.82 45.55 -33.29
CA ASN A 194 -10.10 44.24 -33.85
C ASN A 194 -11.05 43.49 -32.90
N VAL A 195 -12.24 43.16 -33.39
CA VAL A 195 -13.25 42.39 -32.65
C VAL A 195 -13.52 41.09 -33.39
N GLY A 196 -13.10 39.96 -32.81
CA GLY A 196 -13.28 38.63 -33.39
C GLY A 196 -12.69 38.47 -34.80
N GLY A 197 -11.58 39.15 -35.11
CA GLY A 197 -10.91 39.10 -36.42
C GLY A 197 -11.38 40.15 -37.44
N LYS A 198 -12.33 41.02 -37.07
CA LYS A 198 -12.79 42.12 -37.92
C LYS A 198 -12.42 43.46 -37.30
N VAL A 199 -11.88 44.37 -38.13
CA VAL A 199 -11.54 45.72 -37.70
C VAL A 199 -12.77 46.62 -37.75
N PHE A 200 -13.03 47.30 -36.63
CA PHE A 200 -14.05 48.33 -36.48
C PHE A 200 -13.39 49.65 -36.10
N SER A 201 -13.99 50.76 -36.51
CA SER A 201 -13.69 52.07 -35.95
C SER A 201 -14.24 52.20 -34.53
N GLY A 202 -13.64 53.05 -33.70
CA GLY A 202 -14.19 53.31 -32.36
C GLY A 202 -15.61 53.88 -32.38
N LYS A 203 -16.00 54.58 -33.47
CA LYS A 203 -17.36 55.10 -33.66
C LYS A 203 -18.37 53.96 -33.87
N GLU A 204 -18.04 52.97 -34.69
CA GLU A 204 -18.90 51.80 -34.92
C GLU A 204 -19.17 51.03 -33.62
N ILE A 205 -18.15 50.87 -32.78
CA ILE A 205 -18.32 50.23 -31.45
C ILE A 205 -19.14 51.10 -30.51
N MET A 206 -18.86 52.40 -30.45
CA MET A 206 -19.61 53.34 -29.63
C MET A 206 -21.11 53.33 -29.97
N GLU A 207 -21.44 53.41 -31.26
CA GLU A 207 -22.83 53.38 -31.73
C GLU A 207 -23.46 52.00 -31.51
N GLY A 208 -22.73 50.93 -31.85
CA GLY A 208 -23.23 49.55 -31.76
C GLY A 208 -23.45 49.04 -30.33
N LEU A 209 -22.65 49.51 -29.37
CA LEU A 209 -22.78 49.16 -27.95
C LEU A 209 -23.40 50.28 -27.10
N HIS A 210 -23.89 51.36 -27.74
CA HIS A 210 -24.52 52.52 -27.09
C HIS A 210 -23.66 53.17 -25.99
N LEU A 211 -22.36 53.32 -26.26
CA LEU A 211 -21.43 53.99 -25.36
C LEU A 211 -21.53 55.53 -25.52
N ASN A 212 -21.23 56.25 -24.45
CA ASN A 212 -21.28 57.72 -24.46
C ASN A 212 -20.19 58.37 -25.33
N SER A 213 -19.08 57.67 -25.60
CA SER A 213 -17.98 58.19 -26.42
C SER A 213 -17.08 57.09 -26.96
N THR A 214 -16.18 57.43 -27.88
CA THR A 214 -15.09 56.56 -28.34
C THR A 214 -13.93 56.42 -27.34
N ARG A 215 -13.98 57.10 -26.18
CA ARG A 215 -13.06 56.90 -25.04
C ARG A 215 -13.62 55.86 -24.09
N PHE A 216 -13.61 54.61 -24.52
CA PHE A 216 -14.06 53.50 -23.70
C PHE A 216 -12.92 52.52 -23.37
N TYR A 217 -13.15 51.75 -22.33
CA TYR A 217 -12.27 50.71 -21.79
C TYR A 217 -13.15 49.53 -21.38
N MET A 218 -12.56 48.34 -21.30
CA MET A 218 -13.27 47.13 -20.92
C MET A 218 -12.46 46.31 -19.93
N THR A 219 -13.16 45.71 -18.98
CA THR A 219 -12.59 44.81 -17.99
C THR A 219 -13.52 43.60 -17.89
N PRO A 220 -13.00 42.36 -18.01
CA PRO A 220 -13.83 41.18 -17.79
C PRO A 220 -14.33 41.16 -16.35
N LEU A 221 -15.65 41.02 -16.15
CA LEU A 221 -16.24 40.89 -14.81
C LEU A 221 -16.27 39.44 -14.35
N TYR A 222 -16.51 38.50 -15.26
CA TYR A 222 -16.57 37.07 -15.00
C TYR A 222 -15.80 36.28 -16.05
N LEU A 223 -15.21 35.16 -15.63
CA LEU A 223 -14.64 34.15 -16.51
C LEU A 223 -15.38 32.82 -16.28
N ARG A 224 -15.89 32.24 -17.37
CA ARG A 224 -16.47 30.91 -17.36
C ARG A 224 -15.37 29.85 -17.49
N PHE A 225 -15.33 28.93 -16.55
CA PHE A 225 -14.52 27.72 -16.63
C PHE A 225 -15.41 26.54 -16.95
N THR A 226 -15.10 25.83 -18.03
CA THR A 226 -15.72 24.55 -18.38
C THR A 226 -14.74 23.43 -18.06
N SER A 227 -15.05 22.61 -17.07
CA SER A 227 -14.29 21.40 -16.74
C SER A 227 -14.96 20.17 -17.37
N LYS A 228 -14.16 19.13 -17.61
CA LYS A 228 -14.63 17.82 -18.03
C LYS A 228 -14.25 16.74 -17.02
N GLY A 229 -15.24 15.98 -16.57
CA GLY A 229 -15.09 14.99 -15.51
C GLY A 229 -15.10 15.57 -14.09
N LYS A 230 -14.99 14.68 -13.12
CA LYS A 230 -15.04 14.94 -11.68
C LYS A 230 -14.13 13.96 -10.92
N GLY A 231 -13.19 14.54 -10.18
CA GLY A 231 -12.18 13.81 -9.40
C GLY A 231 -10.76 13.96 -9.97
N ASP A 232 -9.82 13.20 -9.44
CA ASP A 232 -8.39 13.37 -9.73
C ASP A 232 -7.90 12.66 -10.99
N GLY A 233 -8.76 11.85 -11.63
CA GLY A 233 -8.45 11.11 -12.86
C GLY A 233 -7.63 9.84 -12.65
N LEU A 234 -7.30 9.44 -11.42
CA LEU A 234 -6.46 8.26 -11.18
C LEU A 234 -7.29 6.97 -11.01
N GLY A 235 -6.85 5.90 -11.66
CA GLY A 235 -7.43 4.56 -11.54
C GLY A 235 -8.87 4.47 -12.07
N LEU A 236 -9.76 3.78 -11.34
CA LEU A 236 -11.13 3.51 -11.80
C LEU A 236 -11.93 4.82 -11.99
N CYS A 237 -12.43 5.04 -13.21
CA CYS A 237 -13.54 5.96 -13.46
C CYS A 237 -14.85 5.23 -13.18
N GLN A 238 -15.60 5.64 -12.14
CA GLN A 238 -16.79 4.92 -11.68
C GLN A 238 -17.90 4.88 -12.73
N TYR A 239 -18.23 6.01 -13.36
CA TYR A 239 -19.22 6.02 -14.45
C TYR A 239 -18.78 5.19 -15.66
N GLY A 240 -17.48 5.21 -15.98
CA GLY A 240 -16.94 4.38 -17.05
C GLY A 240 -16.98 2.90 -16.71
N GLY A 241 -16.67 2.52 -15.46
CA GLY A 241 -16.81 1.15 -14.97
C GLY A 241 -18.25 0.68 -14.95
N ASN A 242 -19.19 1.54 -14.59
CA ASN A 242 -20.63 1.24 -14.60
C ASN A 242 -21.14 0.95 -16.02
N GLU A 243 -20.73 1.75 -17.00
CA GLU A 243 -21.12 1.52 -18.39
C GLU A 243 -20.46 0.24 -18.96
N LEU A 244 -19.21 -0.07 -18.59
CA LEU A 244 -18.61 -1.37 -18.90
C LEU A 244 -19.43 -2.51 -18.30
N ALA A 245 -19.82 -2.40 -17.02
CA ALA A 245 -20.65 -3.38 -16.35
C ALA A 245 -22.00 -3.59 -17.07
N ASN A 246 -22.68 -2.51 -17.48
CA ASN A 246 -23.93 -2.55 -18.25
C ASN A 246 -23.77 -3.24 -19.62
N ARG A 247 -22.55 -3.26 -20.18
CA ARG A 247 -22.21 -3.98 -21.42
C ARG A 247 -21.83 -5.44 -21.19
N GLY A 248 -21.94 -5.94 -19.97
CA GLY A 248 -21.70 -7.33 -19.60
C GLY A 248 -20.26 -7.65 -19.18
N TYR A 249 -19.41 -6.64 -18.99
CA TYR A 249 -18.06 -6.87 -18.45
C TYR A 249 -18.13 -7.16 -16.95
N SER A 250 -17.32 -8.12 -16.50
CA SER A 250 -17.23 -8.48 -15.09
C SER A 250 -16.43 -7.43 -14.30
N PHE A 251 -16.56 -7.46 -12.97
CA PHE A 251 -15.74 -6.60 -12.10
C PHE A 251 -14.23 -6.84 -12.31
N LEU A 252 -13.82 -8.07 -12.64
CA LEU A 252 -12.42 -8.39 -12.96
C LEU A 252 -11.95 -7.68 -14.23
N ASP A 253 -12.80 -7.63 -15.26
CA ASP A 253 -12.49 -6.94 -16.51
C ASP A 253 -12.39 -5.43 -16.29
N ILE A 254 -13.31 -4.87 -15.50
CA ILE A 254 -13.31 -3.44 -15.12
C ILE A 254 -12.01 -3.08 -14.39
N LEU A 255 -11.63 -3.86 -13.36
CA LEU A 255 -10.41 -3.57 -12.60
C LEU A 255 -9.15 -3.71 -13.46
N LYS A 256 -9.04 -4.76 -14.28
CA LYS A 256 -7.89 -4.95 -15.17
C LYS A 256 -7.80 -3.89 -16.28
N TYR A 257 -8.93 -3.33 -16.67
CA TYR A 257 -8.98 -2.24 -17.64
C TYR A 257 -8.40 -0.94 -17.06
N TYR A 258 -8.71 -0.60 -15.80
CA TYR A 258 -8.26 0.65 -15.18
C TYR A 258 -6.92 0.56 -14.44
N TYR A 259 -6.49 -0.64 -14.02
CA TYR A 259 -5.23 -0.84 -13.31
C TYR A 259 -4.27 -1.73 -14.12
N THR A 260 -3.19 -1.15 -14.63
CA THR A 260 -2.27 -1.85 -15.54
C THR A 260 -1.39 -2.86 -14.80
N GLY A 261 -1.32 -4.10 -15.31
CA GLY A 261 -0.38 -5.13 -14.84
C GLY A 261 -0.70 -5.74 -13.47
N VAL A 262 -1.85 -5.42 -12.88
CA VAL A 262 -2.23 -5.93 -11.55
C VAL A 262 -2.75 -7.36 -11.58
N LYS A 263 -2.71 -8.01 -10.42
CA LYS A 263 -3.43 -9.25 -10.14
C LYS A 263 -4.62 -8.95 -9.22
N ILE A 264 -5.67 -9.75 -9.35
CA ILE A 264 -6.80 -9.76 -8.42
C ILE A 264 -6.79 -11.14 -7.78
N GLU A 265 -6.48 -11.19 -6.49
CA GLU A 265 -6.24 -12.44 -5.78
C GLU A 265 -6.79 -12.38 -4.37
N LYS A 266 -7.02 -13.56 -3.78
CA LYS A 266 -7.36 -13.64 -2.37
C LYS A 266 -6.17 -13.19 -1.55
N TYR A 267 -6.42 -12.31 -0.59
CA TYR A 267 -5.41 -11.76 0.29
C TYR A 267 -5.75 -12.12 1.72
N SER A 268 -4.85 -12.83 2.38
CA SER A 268 -4.97 -13.07 3.81
C SER A 268 -4.31 -11.92 4.54
N LEU A 269 -5.03 -11.30 5.47
CA LEU A 269 -4.39 -10.40 6.43
C LEU A 269 -3.62 -11.26 7.45
N PRO A 270 -2.48 -10.78 7.97
CA PRO A 270 -1.92 -11.33 9.19
C PRO A 270 -3.01 -11.29 10.28
N GLY A 271 -3.20 -12.40 10.96
CA GLY A 271 -4.21 -12.54 11.99
C GLY A 271 -3.84 -13.70 12.91
N ILE A 272 -4.57 -13.85 14.02
CA ILE A 272 -4.27 -14.87 15.06
C ILE A 272 -4.01 -16.27 14.48
N ALA A 273 -4.70 -16.63 13.39
CA ALA A 273 -4.55 -17.94 12.76
C ALA A 273 -3.27 -18.08 11.89
N ASN A 274 -2.77 -17.00 11.30
CA ASN A 274 -1.58 -16.99 10.43
C ASN A 274 -0.71 -15.74 10.74
N PRO A 275 -0.08 -15.69 11.92
CA PRO A 275 0.67 -14.52 12.37
C PRO A 275 1.87 -14.20 11.48
N LEU A 276 2.46 -15.19 10.82
CA LEU A 276 3.64 -15.00 9.96
C LEU A 276 3.29 -14.78 8.49
N TYR A 277 2.01 -14.57 8.14
CA TYR A 277 1.61 -14.36 6.76
C TYR A 277 2.35 -13.20 6.10
N GLY A 278 2.98 -13.47 4.96
CA GLY A 278 3.77 -12.50 4.21
C GLY A 278 5.19 -12.27 4.75
N LYS A 279 5.62 -13.04 5.75
CA LYS A 279 7.02 -13.07 6.22
C LYS A 279 7.78 -14.19 5.52
N THR A 280 8.93 -13.86 4.97
CA THR A 280 9.85 -14.83 4.39
C THR A 280 11.02 -15.05 5.35
N ILE A 281 11.25 -16.28 5.79
CA ILE A 281 12.35 -16.63 6.70
C ILE A 281 13.23 -17.66 5.99
N MET A 282 14.54 -17.46 6.04
CA MET A 282 15.49 -18.46 5.55
C MET A 282 16.29 -19.03 6.70
N ILE A 283 16.29 -20.36 6.82
CA ILE A 283 17.02 -21.09 7.85
C ILE A 283 18.19 -21.81 7.16
N ASP A 284 19.38 -21.63 7.70
CA ASP A 284 20.60 -22.29 7.26
C ASP A 284 21.02 -23.34 8.30
N PRO A 285 20.74 -24.63 8.06
CA PRO A 285 21.36 -25.68 8.84
C PRO A 285 22.86 -25.73 8.53
N GLY A 286 23.70 -25.36 9.51
CA GLY A 286 25.15 -25.37 9.39
C GLY A 286 25.70 -26.70 8.89
N HIS A 287 26.88 -26.67 8.25
CA HIS A 287 27.62 -27.85 7.78
C HIS A 287 26.82 -28.72 6.78
N GLY A 288 27.24 -29.97 6.54
CA GLY A 288 26.56 -30.92 5.64
C GLY A 288 27.52 -31.75 4.79
N GLY A 289 27.06 -32.93 4.35
CA GLY A 289 27.86 -33.85 3.56
C GLY A 289 29.08 -34.36 4.32
N LYS A 290 30.29 -34.06 3.83
CA LYS A 290 31.54 -34.46 4.47
C LYS A 290 31.93 -33.57 5.65
N ASP A 291 31.37 -32.37 5.72
CA ASP A 291 31.56 -31.47 6.85
C ASP A 291 30.57 -31.85 7.95
N PHE A 292 31.08 -32.51 8.99
CA PHE A 292 30.28 -32.95 10.13
C PHE A 292 30.01 -31.82 11.14
N GLY A 293 30.67 -30.67 10.99
CA GLY A 293 30.79 -29.68 12.06
C GLY A 293 31.50 -30.28 13.26
N HIS A 294 30.97 -30.01 14.45
CA HIS A 294 31.43 -30.64 15.68
C HIS A 294 30.82 -32.04 15.90
N MET A 295 31.62 -32.91 16.53
CA MET A 295 31.20 -34.25 16.95
C MET A 295 31.29 -34.35 18.47
N GLY A 296 30.17 -34.69 19.11
CA GLY A 296 30.09 -34.90 20.55
C GLY A 296 30.75 -36.20 21.01
N GLU A 297 30.85 -36.40 22.32
CA GLU A 297 31.49 -37.57 22.91
C GLU A 297 30.65 -38.85 22.72
N LEU A 298 29.33 -38.73 22.59
CA LEU A 298 28.42 -39.84 22.28
C LEU A 298 28.31 -40.10 20.77
N GLY A 299 29.02 -39.33 19.94
CA GLY A 299 29.07 -39.49 18.49
C GLY A 299 27.98 -38.73 17.72
N SER A 300 27.21 -37.88 18.41
CA SER A 300 26.29 -36.96 17.74
C SER A 300 27.08 -35.98 16.86
N LYS A 301 26.48 -35.56 15.74
CA LYS A 301 27.09 -34.64 14.79
C LYS A 301 26.24 -33.39 14.69
N GLU A 302 26.89 -32.24 14.76
CA GLU A 302 26.25 -30.94 14.62
C GLU A 302 25.38 -30.86 13.37
N LYS A 303 25.90 -31.29 12.22
CA LYS A 303 25.18 -31.23 10.94
C LYS A 303 23.82 -31.96 10.96
N ASP A 304 23.70 -33.02 11.76
CA ASP A 304 22.51 -33.85 11.81
C ASP A 304 21.47 -33.19 12.73
N ILE A 305 21.91 -32.72 13.90
CA ILE A 305 21.07 -31.99 14.88
C ILE A 305 20.52 -30.70 14.27
N VAL A 306 21.36 -29.87 13.66
CA VAL A 306 20.90 -28.57 13.12
C VAL A 306 19.96 -28.74 11.93
N LEU A 307 20.10 -29.83 11.16
CA LEU A 307 19.15 -30.16 10.08
C LEU A 307 17.80 -30.58 10.64
N GLU A 308 17.78 -31.36 11.71
CA GLU A 308 16.55 -31.79 12.37
C GLU A 308 15.78 -30.61 12.95
N VAL A 309 16.47 -29.73 13.71
CA VAL A 309 15.89 -28.49 14.26
C VAL A 309 15.34 -27.61 13.13
N ALA A 310 16.10 -27.42 12.04
CA ALA A 310 15.66 -26.58 10.93
C ALA A 310 14.40 -27.10 10.23
N LYS A 311 14.23 -28.42 10.12
CA LYS A 311 13.03 -29.02 9.52
C LYS A 311 11.80 -28.82 10.37
N ILE A 312 11.91 -29.05 11.68
CA ILE A 312 10.81 -28.81 12.62
C ILE A 312 10.44 -27.33 12.62
N LEU A 313 11.44 -26.44 12.70
CA LEU A 313 11.22 -25.00 12.68
C LEU A 313 10.56 -24.54 11.36
N LYS A 314 10.96 -25.11 10.21
CA LYS A 314 10.29 -24.85 8.93
C LYS A 314 8.81 -25.20 8.98
N GLU A 315 8.47 -26.42 9.40
CA GLU A 315 7.07 -26.88 9.47
C GLU A 315 6.22 -26.01 10.41
N GLU A 316 6.75 -25.64 11.58
CA GLU A 316 6.06 -24.78 12.55
C GLU A 316 5.79 -23.39 11.97
N LEU A 317 6.81 -22.75 11.40
CA LEU A 317 6.69 -21.40 10.83
C LEU A 317 5.80 -21.36 9.58
N GLU A 318 5.83 -22.40 8.74
CA GLU A 318 4.93 -22.54 7.58
C GLU A 318 3.46 -22.73 8.02
N THR A 319 3.23 -23.49 9.09
CA THR A 319 1.88 -23.66 9.68
C THR A 319 1.31 -22.34 10.19
N LEU A 320 2.19 -21.42 10.61
CA LEU A 320 1.84 -20.06 11.06
C LEU A 320 1.74 -19.05 9.89
N GLY A 321 1.87 -19.52 8.65
CA GLY A 321 1.70 -18.72 7.43
C GLY A 321 2.98 -18.12 6.86
N GLY A 322 4.14 -18.40 7.45
CA GLY A 322 5.44 -17.94 6.95
C GLY A 322 5.89 -18.68 5.69
N GLU A 323 6.62 -17.99 4.81
CA GLU A 323 7.29 -18.61 3.66
C GLU A 323 8.73 -18.96 4.06
N VAL A 324 9.04 -20.25 4.21
CA VAL A 324 10.30 -20.68 4.84
C VAL A 324 11.19 -21.43 3.87
N TYR A 325 12.44 -21.00 3.74
CA TYR A 325 13.43 -21.61 2.87
C TYR A 325 14.56 -22.24 3.67
N LEU A 326 15.02 -23.43 3.28
CA LEU A 326 16.26 -24.01 3.81
C LEU A 326 17.40 -23.84 2.81
N THR A 327 18.62 -23.62 3.28
CA THR A 327 19.81 -23.69 2.42
C THR A 327 20.14 -25.12 1.97
N ARG A 328 19.72 -26.13 2.75
CA ARG A 328 19.76 -27.56 2.44
C ARG A 328 18.58 -28.29 3.09
N GLU A 329 17.97 -29.23 2.37
CA GLU A 329 16.86 -30.05 2.90
C GLU A 329 17.30 -31.46 3.29
N MET A 330 18.53 -31.85 2.93
CA MET A 330 19.12 -33.15 3.23
C MET A 330 20.58 -33.02 3.70
N ASP A 331 21.21 -34.14 4.01
CA ASP A 331 22.63 -34.19 4.34
C ASP A 331 23.48 -34.05 3.07
N GLU A 332 23.71 -32.80 2.68
CA GLU A 332 24.49 -32.44 1.50
C GLU A 332 25.41 -31.24 1.79
N GLU A 333 26.52 -31.18 1.06
CA GLU A 333 27.46 -30.07 1.18
C GLU A 333 27.00 -28.90 0.29
N VAL A 334 26.57 -27.80 0.91
CA VAL A 334 26.27 -26.54 0.23
C VAL A 334 27.33 -25.50 0.60
N LEU A 335 28.05 -25.00 -0.40
CA LEU A 335 29.10 -24.00 -0.19
C LEU A 335 28.54 -22.70 0.41
N LEU A 336 29.29 -22.07 1.31
CA LEU A 336 28.89 -20.81 1.94
C LEU A 336 28.52 -19.72 0.93
N SER A 337 29.24 -19.64 -0.20
CA SER A 337 28.93 -18.69 -1.29
C SER A 337 27.58 -18.98 -1.95
N LYS A 338 27.18 -20.26 -2.06
CA LYS A 338 25.87 -20.65 -2.59
C LYS A 338 24.74 -20.37 -1.62
N ARG A 339 24.95 -20.61 -0.33
CA ARG A 339 24.01 -20.22 0.74
C ARG A 339 23.73 -18.71 0.69
N SER A 340 24.81 -17.91 0.60
CA SER A 340 24.73 -16.45 0.46
C SER A 340 24.04 -16.01 -0.83
N GLU A 341 24.33 -16.65 -1.98
CA GLU A 341 23.66 -16.37 -3.26
C GLU A 341 22.15 -16.63 -3.18
N MET A 342 21.74 -17.75 -2.56
CA MET A 342 20.32 -18.07 -2.34
C MET A 342 19.63 -17.00 -1.50
N ALA A 343 20.21 -16.63 -0.36
CA ALA A 343 19.65 -15.62 0.53
C ALA A 343 19.55 -14.24 -0.14
N ASN A 344 20.58 -13.82 -0.88
CA ASN A 344 20.57 -12.53 -1.59
C ASN A 344 19.61 -12.49 -2.78
N ARG A 345 19.29 -13.65 -3.37
CA ARG A 345 18.28 -13.77 -4.43
C ARG A 345 16.86 -13.75 -3.87
N ILE A 346 16.60 -14.52 -2.80
CA ILE A 346 15.28 -14.63 -2.16
C ILE A 346 14.95 -13.36 -1.37
N ARG A 347 15.96 -12.74 -0.74
CA ARG A 347 15.84 -11.58 0.16
C ARG A 347 14.82 -11.82 1.29
N PRO A 348 15.02 -12.83 2.14
CA PRO A 348 14.11 -13.09 3.26
C PRO A 348 14.10 -11.90 4.24
N ASP A 349 13.01 -11.75 5.01
CA ASP A 349 12.93 -10.78 6.12
C ASP A 349 14.01 -11.06 7.17
N PHE A 350 14.34 -12.34 7.39
CA PHE A 350 15.42 -12.79 8.26
C PHE A 350 16.14 -14.02 7.71
N PHE A 351 17.46 -14.05 7.90
CA PHE A 351 18.30 -15.23 7.70
C PHE A 351 18.83 -15.75 9.05
N ILE A 352 18.55 -17.01 9.36
CA ILE A 352 18.88 -17.66 10.64
C ILE A 352 19.81 -18.84 10.37
N SER A 353 21.06 -18.77 10.80
CA SER A 353 22.04 -19.86 10.71
C SER A 353 22.05 -20.67 12.00
N LEU A 354 21.84 -21.98 11.93
CA LEU A 354 21.83 -22.87 13.09
C LEU A 354 23.15 -23.65 13.20
N HIS A 355 23.77 -23.59 14.37
CA HIS A 355 25.05 -24.21 14.72
C HIS A 355 25.04 -24.79 16.13
N MET A 356 26.09 -25.53 16.47
CA MET A 356 26.36 -26.03 17.81
C MET A 356 27.79 -25.69 18.24
N ASN A 357 27.93 -25.21 19.47
CA ASN A 357 29.24 -24.93 20.04
C ASN A 357 29.98 -26.21 20.41
N TYR A 358 31.30 -26.13 20.46
CA TYR A 358 32.14 -27.19 21.01
C TYR A 358 33.44 -26.65 21.61
N PHE A 359 33.68 -26.94 22.88
CA PHE A 359 34.96 -26.65 23.54
C PHE A 359 35.49 -27.92 24.25
N PRO A 360 36.66 -28.47 23.83
CA PRO A 360 37.18 -29.69 24.44
C PRO A 360 37.28 -29.57 25.98
N LYS A 361 36.80 -30.60 26.70
CA LYS A 361 36.80 -30.67 28.18
C LYS A 361 36.04 -29.51 28.86
N SER A 362 34.98 -29.02 28.24
CA SER A 362 34.14 -27.95 28.78
C SER A 362 32.81 -28.49 29.32
N ASN A 363 32.34 -27.92 30.41
CA ASN A 363 30.99 -28.12 30.95
C ASN A 363 30.06 -26.93 30.64
N MET A 364 30.45 -26.06 29.69
CA MET A 364 29.61 -24.96 29.24
C MET A 364 28.30 -25.48 28.68
N LYS A 365 27.24 -24.70 28.86
CA LYS A 365 25.91 -25.00 28.33
C LYS A 365 25.13 -23.74 28.00
N GLY A 366 24.09 -23.90 27.21
CA GLY A 366 23.16 -22.85 26.83
C GLY A 366 23.28 -22.39 25.39
N CYS A 367 22.36 -21.52 25.01
CA CYS A 367 22.26 -20.94 23.68
C CYS A 367 22.91 -19.56 23.64
N GLU A 368 23.68 -19.28 22.58
CA GLU A 368 24.21 -17.95 22.26
C GLU A 368 23.88 -17.58 20.82
N ILE A 369 23.67 -16.28 20.60
CA ILE A 369 23.35 -15.74 19.27
C ILE A 369 24.42 -14.76 18.86
N TYR A 370 24.83 -14.82 17.60
CA TYR A 370 25.81 -13.93 17.00
C TYR A 370 25.18 -13.12 15.87
N CYS A 371 25.34 -11.80 15.95
CA CYS A 371 24.95 -10.84 14.91
C CYS A 371 26.19 -10.11 14.38
N PHE A 372 26.14 -9.56 13.18
CA PHE A 372 27.26 -8.80 12.60
C PHE A 372 27.06 -7.28 12.79
N GLY A 373 28.08 -6.61 13.34
CA GLY A 373 28.12 -5.15 13.49
C GLY A 373 26.95 -4.56 14.32
N GLU A 374 26.38 -3.48 13.81
CA GLU A 374 25.25 -2.73 14.38
C GLU A 374 23.89 -3.18 13.82
N ASP A 375 23.72 -4.46 13.45
CA ASP A 375 22.40 -5.00 13.08
C ASP A 375 21.45 -4.97 14.29
N ALA A 376 20.75 -3.85 14.44
CA ALA A 376 19.85 -3.58 15.56
C ALA A 376 18.63 -4.52 15.56
N GLU A 377 18.13 -4.89 14.38
CA GLU A 377 17.00 -5.81 14.25
C GLU A 377 17.43 -7.24 14.59
N GLY A 378 18.60 -7.67 14.11
CA GLY A 378 19.19 -8.96 14.49
C GLY A 378 19.42 -9.08 16.00
N ARG A 379 19.93 -8.02 16.64
CA ARG A 379 20.10 -7.98 18.10
C ARG A 379 18.77 -8.05 18.85
N LYS A 380 17.78 -7.23 18.45
CA LYS A 380 16.43 -7.23 19.05
C LYS A 380 15.80 -8.61 18.97
N MET A 381 15.79 -9.23 17.80
CA MET A 381 15.25 -10.58 17.60
C MET A 381 16.00 -11.62 18.44
N GLY A 382 17.33 -11.52 18.49
CA GLY A 382 18.15 -12.44 19.27
C GLY A 382 17.87 -12.39 20.78
N GLU A 383 17.66 -11.19 21.33
CA GLU A 383 17.31 -11.01 22.74
C GLU A 383 15.93 -11.63 23.07
N ILE A 384 14.95 -11.41 22.20
CA ILE A 384 13.59 -12.00 22.33
C ILE A 384 13.65 -13.52 22.26
N LEU A 385 14.39 -14.08 21.30
CA LEU A 385 14.59 -15.52 21.15
C LEU A 385 15.22 -16.14 22.40
N LEU A 386 16.32 -15.57 22.89
CA LEU A 386 17.02 -16.10 24.06
C LEU A 386 16.16 -16.05 25.32
N LYS A 387 15.31 -15.03 25.49
CA LYS A 387 14.33 -14.96 26.58
C LYS A 387 13.30 -16.09 26.50
N ASN A 388 12.72 -16.35 25.32
CA ASN A 388 11.78 -17.46 25.13
C ASN A 388 12.44 -18.84 25.37
N LEU A 389 13.69 -18.98 24.95
CA LEU A 389 14.49 -20.18 25.22
C LEU A 389 14.79 -20.37 26.72
N GLU A 390 14.98 -19.27 27.46
CA GLU A 390 15.18 -19.32 28.92
C GLU A 390 13.93 -19.83 29.66
N GLU A 391 12.73 -19.45 29.21
CA GLU A 391 11.47 -19.92 29.79
C GLU A 391 11.26 -21.43 29.66
N ILE A 392 11.84 -22.04 28.63
CA ILE A 392 11.84 -23.50 28.45
C ILE A 392 13.05 -24.21 29.09
N GLY A 393 13.91 -23.47 29.81
CA GLY A 393 15.02 -24.02 30.60
C GLY A 393 16.36 -24.09 29.87
N VAL A 394 16.51 -23.45 28.71
CA VAL A 394 17.80 -23.30 28.03
C VAL A 394 18.58 -22.15 28.66
N VAL A 395 19.86 -22.35 28.96
CA VAL A 395 20.67 -21.28 29.56
C VAL A 395 20.91 -20.17 28.53
N ASN A 396 20.53 -18.95 28.87
CA ASN A 396 20.74 -17.77 28.04
C ASN A 396 22.20 -17.27 28.16
N ARG A 397 22.96 -17.25 27.06
CA ARG A 397 24.35 -16.76 27.01
C ARG A 397 24.52 -15.42 26.30
N GLY A 398 23.41 -14.78 25.96
CA GLY A 398 23.35 -13.44 25.37
C GLY A 398 23.61 -13.39 23.87
N VAL A 399 23.29 -12.23 23.31
CA VAL A 399 23.60 -11.86 21.92
C VAL A 399 24.98 -11.22 21.86
N LYS A 400 25.79 -11.65 20.90
CA LYS A 400 27.20 -11.26 20.73
C LYS A 400 27.46 -10.79 19.32
N GLU A 401 28.59 -10.12 19.14
CA GLU A 401 29.09 -9.79 17.80
C GLU A 401 29.89 -10.97 17.24
N GLY A 402 29.60 -11.36 15.99
CA GLY A 402 30.26 -12.46 15.31
C GLY A 402 30.71 -12.10 13.89
N ASN A 403 31.95 -12.44 13.55
CA ASN A 403 32.58 -12.12 12.25
C ASN A 403 32.44 -13.24 11.19
N PHE A 404 31.29 -13.90 11.14
CA PHE A 404 31.04 -15.05 10.26
C PHE A 404 30.76 -14.63 8.81
N TYR A 405 31.14 -15.47 7.84
CA TYR A 405 31.03 -15.16 6.41
C TYR A 405 29.58 -14.89 5.96
N LEU A 406 28.62 -15.71 6.41
CA LEU A 406 27.21 -15.58 6.03
C LEU A 406 26.61 -14.28 6.54
N LEU A 407 26.86 -13.93 7.81
CA LEU A 407 26.36 -12.68 8.41
C LEU A 407 26.89 -11.42 7.69
N LYS A 408 28.06 -11.50 7.05
CA LYS A 408 28.67 -10.39 6.30
C LYS A 408 28.23 -10.31 4.85
N SER A 409 27.93 -11.45 4.24
CA SER A 409 27.74 -11.56 2.79
C SER A 409 26.28 -11.43 2.34
N ILE A 410 25.35 -11.47 3.30
CA ILE A 410 23.91 -11.44 3.05
C ILE A 410 23.38 -10.02 3.34
N GLY A 411 22.67 -9.45 2.36
CA GLY A 411 22.17 -8.06 2.41
C GLY A 411 20.80 -7.88 3.07
N VAL A 412 20.47 -8.71 4.06
CA VAL A 412 19.26 -8.65 4.90
C VAL A 412 19.66 -8.90 6.37
N ASN A 413 18.73 -8.76 7.32
CA ASN A 413 19.01 -9.02 8.73
C ASN A 413 19.41 -10.48 8.94
N THR A 414 20.47 -10.70 9.73
CA THR A 414 21.05 -12.04 9.89
C THR A 414 21.39 -12.35 11.33
N MET A 415 21.28 -13.63 11.69
CA MET A 415 21.81 -14.13 12.95
C MET A 415 22.33 -15.55 12.81
N LEU A 416 23.29 -15.90 13.66
CA LEU A 416 23.76 -17.25 13.87
C LEU A 416 23.40 -17.67 15.29
N ILE A 417 22.71 -18.79 15.44
CA ILE A 417 22.29 -19.35 16.71
C ILE A 417 23.15 -20.58 16.99
N GLU A 418 23.95 -20.51 18.05
CA GLU A 418 24.59 -21.68 18.64
C GLU A 418 23.62 -22.27 19.66
N LEU A 419 22.96 -23.38 19.30
CA LEU A 419 21.83 -23.91 20.05
C LEU A 419 22.22 -24.49 21.43
N GLY A 420 23.47 -24.94 21.57
CA GLY A 420 24.02 -25.59 22.75
C GLY A 420 25.47 -26.00 22.54
N PHE A 421 26.06 -26.76 23.48
CA PHE A 421 27.45 -27.21 23.45
C PHE A 421 27.53 -28.73 23.33
N LEU A 422 27.97 -29.25 22.18
CA LEU A 422 28.21 -30.69 21.97
C LEU A 422 29.34 -31.26 22.84
N SER A 423 30.20 -30.40 23.38
CA SER A 423 31.22 -30.80 24.35
C SER A 423 30.64 -31.13 25.73
N ASN A 424 29.38 -30.77 26.01
CA ASN A 424 28.71 -31.04 27.26
C ASN A 424 27.84 -32.30 27.13
N LEU A 425 28.22 -33.36 27.84
CA LEU A 425 27.51 -34.65 27.82
C LEU A 425 26.03 -34.57 28.23
N GLU A 426 25.64 -33.62 29.08
CA GLU A 426 24.23 -33.44 29.44
C GLU A 426 23.45 -32.83 28.28
N GLU A 427 23.99 -31.80 27.63
CA GLU A 427 23.36 -31.19 26.46
C GLU A 427 23.33 -32.14 25.27
N GLU A 428 24.43 -32.85 24.99
CA GLU A 428 24.48 -33.85 23.92
C GLU A 428 23.36 -34.89 24.08
N LYS A 429 23.10 -35.37 25.31
CA LYS A 429 21.97 -36.27 25.58
C LYS A 429 20.63 -35.61 25.31
N CYS A 430 20.43 -34.36 25.73
CA CYS A 430 19.20 -33.63 25.43
C CYS A 430 18.99 -33.49 23.91
N PHE A 431 20.02 -33.18 23.13
CA PHE A 431 19.91 -33.08 21.67
C PHE A 431 19.71 -34.43 20.95
N LEU A 432 19.84 -35.56 21.65
CA LEU A 432 19.43 -36.88 21.13
C LEU A 432 17.97 -37.22 21.45
N GLU A 433 17.29 -36.41 22.27
CA GLU A 433 15.89 -36.59 22.62
C GLU A 433 14.98 -35.74 21.72
N GLU A 434 14.13 -36.39 20.92
CA GLU A 434 13.18 -35.71 20.01
C GLU A 434 12.30 -34.66 20.73
N ASN A 435 11.91 -34.93 21.97
CA ASN A 435 11.11 -34.00 22.78
C ASN A 435 11.85 -32.70 23.09
N PHE A 436 13.16 -32.75 23.31
CA PHE A 436 13.96 -31.56 23.57
C PHE A 436 14.12 -30.73 22.30
N ILE A 437 14.40 -31.38 21.15
CA ILE A 437 14.47 -30.70 19.84
C ILE A 437 13.15 -29.98 19.52
N LYS A 438 12.00 -30.63 19.75
CA LYS A 438 10.68 -30.00 19.57
C LYS A 438 10.47 -28.82 20.52
N LYS A 439 10.80 -28.98 21.80
CA LYS A 439 10.69 -27.91 22.79
C LYS A 439 11.56 -26.70 22.43
N LEU A 440 12.79 -26.96 21.98
CA LEU A 440 13.74 -25.96 21.53
C LEU A 440 13.21 -25.21 20.30
N SER A 441 12.74 -25.95 19.28
CA SER A 441 12.16 -25.39 18.06
C SER A 441 10.95 -24.52 18.38
N TYR A 442 10.06 -25.00 19.25
CA TYR A 442 8.90 -24.23 19.73
C TYR A 442 9.30 -22.93 20.44
N GLY A 443 10.35 -22.96 21.27
CA GLY A 443 10.87 -21.74 21.91
C GLY A 443 11.44 -20.73 20.90
N ILE A 444 12.10 -21.21 19.85
CA ILE A 444 12.54 -20.35 18.73
C ILE A 444 11.32 -19.78 18.00
N THR A 445 10.32 -20.61 17.67
CA THR A 445 9.08 -20.18 17.03
C THR A 445 8.36 -19.10 17.81
N LEU A 446 8.23 -19.24 19.14
CA LEU A 446 7.63 -18.22 20.00
C LEU A 446 8.41 -16.89 19.97
N GLY A 447 9.75 -16.94 20.01
CA GLY A 447 10.53 -15.72 19.91
C GLY A 447 10.45 -15.05 18.53
N ILE A 448 10.30 -15.82 17.45
CA ILE A 448 10.02 -15.28 16.11
C ILE A 448 8.65 -14.57 16.08
N LEU A 449 7.63 -15.18 16.68
CA LEU A 449 6.28 -14.59 16.79
C LEU A 449 6.30 -13.30 17.60
N GLU A 450 6.91 -13.30 18.79
CA GLU A 450 7.01 -12.12 19.65
C GLU A 450 7.79 -11.00 18.95
N TYR A 451 8.85 -11.31 18.19
CA TYR A 451 9.59 -10.31 17.41
C TYR A 451 8.73 -9.64 16.33
N PHE A 452 7.89 -10.42 15.64
CA PHE A 452 6.95 -9.90 14.67
C PHE A 452 5.65 -9.35 15.30
N GLU A 453 5.59 -9.24 16.63
CA GLU A 453 4.52 -8.65 17.44
C GLU A 453 3.17 -9.41 17.37
N TYR A 454 3.21 -10.75 17.44
CA TYR A 454 2.02 -11.62 17.50
C TYR A 454 1.87 -12.38 18.81
#